data_AF-A0A7S4KDW8-F1
#
_entry.id   AF-A0A7S4KDW8-F1
#
_cell.length_a   1.000
_cell.length_b   1.000
_cell.length_c   1.000
_cell.angle_alpha   90.00
_cell.angle_beta   90.00
_cell.angle_gamma   90.00
#
_symmetry.space_group_name_H-M   'P 1'
#
loop_
_entity.id
_entity.type
_entity.pdbx_description
1 polymer ?
#
loop_
_entity_poly.entity_id
_entity_poly.type
_entity_poly.pdbx_seq_one_letter_code
_entity_poly.pdbx_strand_id
1 'polypeptide(L)'
;ECQGMLQSGFRPQSTACSVLRPAVVTALFSLLFLPATLTYMLPCPSSVHPSMIAKRASCVLGRLHSGGLGRGRREGGRRILMSGMSDKQNNEEMGMEADLDEDWRTFRAKLVWSEGAVAETETSSDAMKQENSLWLHQLPIPERGCLMLANPMKFGDSQSYFSKSIIVLIEYGVMGTVGFINNRPTPHLVGEFAQTHRAFLHCPLFFGGPVGETVHVLHRVATVKGARLIVPGLYHGGDLDHAGSLVESGEAKLEDFRFFYKHSSWGPGQLEDEVKQEVWFPAACSSGMIFRPTAIAHAHTHTDRSQWHFCMQKLGGDFLKLSQNVRLEESLSSNEFVTQWMTVLSAEEARLEFGAVLIARVKDHSITQALIDIELDAIAQAVRDELSNNLFEKSATDDQIIQALNKVLFEQVGIQGDRLDYYNPMNSYIHQVLKRKRGNPITISVIYMAVAWRLGLELTGVNSPRHFLVQFKSTGQGGSLSEPVYKYVDPFNGGKLLSLEEALDKFSMDIPDDDSSPEQLRRSLLSPAPALKVYSRMLRNLVIANTLKGVEDDAVLFSEALEALEIAAQNVANEEHSQ
;
A
#
# COMPACT_ATOMS: atom_id res chain seq x y z
N GLU A 1 -41.84 -10.48 30.27
CA GLU A 1 -42.36 -10.76 28.93
C GLU A 1 -41.14 -10.93 28.00
N CYS A 2 -41.01 -11.93 27.14
CA CYS A 2 -41.99 -12.91 26.64
C CYS A 2 -41.60 -14.36 27.00
N GLN A 3 -42.56 -15.13 27.48
CA GLN A 3 -42.50 -16.59 27.54
C GLN A 3 -43.86 -17.09 27.04
N GLY A 4 -43.92 -17.62 25.83
CA GLY A 4 -45.19 -17.99 25.20
C GLY A 4 -45.00 -18.58 23.80
N MET A 5 -45.89 -19.50 23.42
CA MET A 5 -45.98 -20.17 22.12
C MET A 5 -44.93 -21.26 21.82
N LEU A 6 -44.96 -22.32 22.64
CA LEU A 6 -44.99 -23.67 22.08
C LEU A 6 -46.39 -23.92 21.51
N GLN A 7 -46.52 -24.33 20.23
CA GLN A 7 -47.44 -25.37 19.71
C GLN A 7 -47.65 -25.30 18.18
N SER A 8 -46.94 -26.17 17.45
CA SER A 8 -47.31 -26.83 16.18
C SER A 8 -46.02 -27.40 15.56
N GLY A 9 -45.86 -28.67 15.19
CA GLY A 9 -46.78 -29.80 15.21
C GLY A 9 -47.01 -30.39 13.82
N PHE A 10 -46.00 -31.02 13.20
CA PHE A 10 -46.15 -32.15 12.26
C PHE A 10 -44.79 -32.84 11.99
N ARG A 11 -44.78 -34.17 11.84
CA ARG A 11 -43.63 -34.99 11.39
C ARG A 11 -43.80 -35.37 9.91
N PRO A 12 -42.74 -35.87 9.23
CA PRO A 12 -42.69 -37.33 9.04
C PRO A 12 -41.29 -37.99 9.16
N GLN A 13 -41.32 -39.29 9.50
CA GLN A 13 -40.49 -40.46 9.09
C GLN A 13 -39.00 -40.25 8.71
N SER A 14 -37.95 -40.91 9.25
CA SER A 14 -37.71 -42.27 9.81
C SER A 14 -37.10 -43.33 8.86
N THR A 15 -35.77 -43.41 8.81
CA THR A 15 -34.91 -44.62 8.72
C THR A 15 -33.48 -44.16 9.11
N ALA A 16 -32.73 -44.65 10.10
CA ALA A 16 -32.48 -45.96 10.72
C ALA A 16 -31.15 -46.59 10.25
N CYS A 17 -30.32 -46.98 11.24
CA CYS A 17 -28.95 -47.54 11.24
C CYS A 17 -27.79 -46.52 11.25
N SER A 18 -27.05 -46.27 12.35
CA SER A 18 -26.33 -47.15 13.32
C SER A 18 -25.14 -47.88 12.63
N VAL A 19 -23.90 -47.90 13.14
CA VAL A 19 -23.31 -47.97 14.51
C VAL A 19 -21.86 -47.39 14.41
N LEU A 20 -21.28 -46.59 15.33
CA LEU A 20 -20.63 -46.97 16.62
C LEU A 20 -20.27 -45.70 17.45
N ARG A 21 -20.06 -45.87 18.76
CA ARG A 21 -19.78 -44.86 19.83
C ARG A 21 -18.54 -45.34 20.65
N PRO A 22 -18.11 -44.71 21.76
CA PRO A 22 -17.92 -43.28 22.09
C PRO A 22 -16.59 -43.00 22.85
N ALA A 23 -16.27 -41.73 23.13
CA ALA A 23 -15.62 -41.34 24.40
C ALA A 23 -15.91 -39.88 24.81
N VAL A 24 -16.68 -39.72 25.91
CA VAL A 24 -16.39 -38.88 27.11
C VAL A 24 -16.15 -37.35 26.86
N VAL A 25 -17.05 -36.40 27.13
CA VAL A 25 -17.78 -36.02 28.38
C VAL A 25 -16.79 -35.60 29.49
N THR A 26 -16.51 -34.33 29.80
CA THR A 26 -17.29 -33.27 30.50
C THR A 26 -16.32 -32.08 30.72
N ALA A 27 -16.66 -30.83 31.10
CA ALA A 27 -17.94 -30.17 31.44
C ALA A 27 -17.84 -28.66 31.16
N LEU A 28 -18.98 -27.96 31.11
CA LEU A 28 -19.13 -26.53 31.44
C LEU A 28 -19.90 -26.45 32.77
N PHE A 29 -19.42 -25.69 33.76
CA PHE A 29 -20.22 -24.94 34.75
C PHE A 29 -19.30 -24.35 35.84
N SER A 30 -19.28 -23.02 35.98
CA SER A 30 -19.23 -22.25 37.24
C SER A 30 -18.87 -20.79 36.97
N LEU A 31 -19.88 -19.93 36.88
CA LEU A 31 -19.73 -18.47 36.89
C LEU A 31 -20.69 -17.91 37.93
N LEU A 32 -20.14 -17.17 38.89
CA LEU A 32 -20.72 -16.21 39.85
C LEU A 32 -20.09 -16.40 41.24
N PHE A 33 -19.29 -15.42 41.69
CA PHE A 33 -19.53 -14.67 42.93
C PHE A 33 -18.50 -13.52 43.06
N LEU A 34 -19.02 -12.32 43.34
CA LEU A 34 -18.26 -11.12 43.76
C LEU A 34 -17.87 -11.23 45.25
N PRO A 35 -16.82 -10.51 45.71
CA PRO A 35 -17.09 -9.19 46.29
C PRO A 35 -16.02 -8.12 45.99
N ALA A 36 -16.32 -6.89 46.42
CA ALA A 36 -15.56 -5.68 46.11
C ALA A 36 -14.58 -5.25 47.23
N THR A 37 -13.91 -4.11 46.98
CA THR A 37 -13.09 -3.29 47.89
C THR A 37 -11.68 -3.79 48.24
N LEU A 38 -10.66 -3.01 47.85
CA LEU A 38 -9.83 -2.32 48.83
C LEU A 38 -9.18 -1.05 48.24
N THR A 39 -9.32 0.06 48.95
CA THR A 39 -8.64 1.33 48.65
C THR A 39 -7.24 1.31 49.26
N TYR A 40 -6.20 1.69 48.51
CA TYR A 40 -4.92 2.08 49.11
C TYR A 40 -4.29 3.29 48.41
N MET A 41 -3.84 4.25 49.23
CA MET A 41 -3.11 5.44 48.80
C MET A 41 -1.59 5.22 48.92
N LEU A 42 -0.85 5.69 47.91
CA LEU A 42 0.51 6.27 48.01
C LEU A 42 1.66 5.33 48.48
N PRO A 43 2.96 5.71 48.34
CA PRO A 43 3.52 6.95 47.79
C PRO A 43 4.56 6.77 46.66
N CYS A 44 4.99 7.90 46.07
CA CYS A 44 6.22 7.99 45.29
C CYS A 44 7.47 7.67 46.14
N PRO A 45 8.56 7.21 45.50
CA PRO A 45 9.92 7.57 45.90
C PRO A 45 10.49 8.65 44.95
N SER A 46 11.16 9.63 45.55
CA SER A 46 11.80 10.75 44.87
C SER A 46 13.22 10.42 44.37
N SER A 47 13.69 11.26 43.44
CA SER A 47 15.10 11.66 43.25
C SER A 47 16.19 10.60 42.99
N VAL A 48 16.66 10.56 41.74
CA VAL A 48 18.08 10.28 41.42
C VAL A 48 18.56 11.37 40.44
N HIS A 49 19.62 12.11 40.81
CA HIS A 49 20.23 13.17 40.00
C HIS A 49 21.37 12.59 39.12
N PRO A 50 21.73 13.18 37.96
CA PRO A 50 22.53 12.49 36.97
C PRO A 50 24.04 12.81 37.02
N SER A 51 24.84 11.76 36.85
CA SER A 51 26.16 11.74 36.18
C SER A 51 26.38 10.29 35.72
N MET A 52 27.04 9.95 34.61
CA MET A 52 28.23 10.57 34.01
C MET A 52 28.38 10.10 32.54
N ILE A 53 29.38 10.64 31.83
CA ILE A 53 29.91 10.19 30.52
C ILE A 53 29.17 10.74 29.28
N ALA A 54 29.58 11.95 28.90
CA ALA A 54 29.70 12.31 27.49
C ALA A 54 30.98 11.69 26.91
N LYS A 55 30.93 11.11 25.70
CA LYS A 55 32.11 10.93 24.82
C LYS A 55 31.69 10.56 23.39
N ARG A 56 32.35 11.23 22.42
CA ARG A 56 32.15 11.18 20.96
C ARG A 56 30.89 11.92 20.47
N ALA A 57 30.95 12.83 19.50
CA ALA A 57 32.10 13.35 18.77
C ALA A 57 31.99 14.86 18.49
N SER A 58 33.13 15.54 18.55
CA SER A 58 33.35 16.87 18.00
C SER A 58 34.62 16.80 17.17
N CYS A 59 34.55 17.22 15.90
CA CYS A 59 35.73 17.44 15.07
C CYS A 59 35.40 18.45 13.97
N VAL A 60 36.41 19.18 13.52
CA VAL A 60 36.36 20.20 12.45
C VAL A 60 35.51 21.43 12.76
N LEU A 61 36.11 22.36 13.51
CA LEU A 61 36.36 23.72 13.01
C LEU A 61 37.39 24.41 13.91
N GLY A 62 38.49 24.88 13.31
CA GLY A 62 39.60 25.46 14.08
C GLY A 62 40.47 26.40 13.28
N ARG A 63 40.49 27.67 13.73
CA ARG A 63 41.38 28.77 13.29
C ARG A 63 40.96 29.36 11.92
N LEU A 64 41.07 30.67 11.66
CA LEU A 64 42.13 31.61 12.08
C LEU A 64 41.62 33.04 12.42
N HIS A 65 42.32 33.66 13.39
CA HIS A 65 42.63 35.09 13.57
C HIS A 65 41.57 36.21 13.67
N SER A 66 41.24 36.54 14.93
CA SER A 66 41.49 37.84 15.60
C SER A 66 41.73 39.13 14.76
N GLY A 67 40.99 40.20 15.09
CA GLY A 67 41.35 41.58 14.71
C GLY A 67 40.53 42.70 15.36
N GLY A 68 41.06 43.31 16.43
CA GLY A 68 40.95 44.77 16.72
C GLY A 68 39.59 45.42 17.04
N LEU A 69 39.44 45.91 18.27
CA LEU A 69 38.38 46.87 18.68
C LEU A 69 38.58 48.27 18.06
N GLY A 70 37.48 48.96 17.72
CA GLY A 70 37.48 50.38 17.38
C GLY A 70 36.10 51.03 17.49
N ARG A 71 35.84 51.80 18.57
CA ARG A 71 34.65 52.68 18.69
C ARG A 71 34.88 53.98 17.91
N GLY A 72 33.90 54.47 17.15
CA GLY A 72 33.93 55.79 16.51
C GLY A 72 32.54 56.27 16.11
N ARG A 73 32.26 57.57 16.25
CA ARG A 73 30.93 58.18 16.14
C ARG A 73 30.81 59.07 14.88
N ARG A 74 29.59 59.07 14.31
CA ARG A 74 28.84 60.23 13.77
C ARG A 74 29.26 60.95 12.46
N GLU A 75 28.18 61.25 11.72
CA GLU A 75 27.88 62.49 10.98
C GLU A 75 28.61 62.80 9.66
N GLY A 76 27.90 63.51 8.77
CA GLY A 76 28.48 64.19 7.61
C GLY A 76 28.08 63.61 6.25
N GLY A 77 26.82 63.76 5.83
CA GLY A 77 26.44 63.43 4.45
C GLY A 77 26.92 64.48 3.43
N ARG A 78 27.13 64.06 2.18
CA ARG A 78 27.07 64.92 0.99
C ARG A 78 26.82 64.10 -0.27
N ARG A 79 25.76 64.46 -1.02
CA ARG A 79 25.61 64.04 -2.43
C ARG A 79 26.66 64.77 -3.26
N ILE A 80 27.32 64.04 -4.16
CA ILE A 80 27.88 64.60 -5.41
C ILE A 80 27.40 63.69 -6.54
N LEU A 81 27.00 64.29 -7.65
CA LEU A 81 26.41 63.62 -8.81
C LEU A 81 27.42 63.54 -9.97
N MET A 82 27.36 62.42 -10.69
CA MET A 82 27.65 62.24 -12.12
C MET A 82 29.09 62.14 -12.66
N SER A 83 29.17 61.27 -13.68
CA SER A 83 30.27 60.95 -14.60
C SER A 83 31.44 60.13 -14.02
N GLY A 84 31.88 59.05 -14.66
CA GLY A 84 31.30 58.34 -15.81
C GLY A 84 32.34 57.43 -16.48
N MET A 85 31.90 56.25 -16.94
CA MET A 85 32.74 55.24 -17.64
C MET A 85 33.85 54.64 -16.75
N SER A 86 34.23 53.36 -16.84
CA SER A 86 33.59 52.18 -17.41
C SER A 86 34.46 50.99 -16.99
N ASP A 87 33.93 50.03 -16.23
CA ASP A 87 34.56 48.71 -16.13
C ASP A 87 33.50 47.65 -15.87
N LYS A 88 33.34 46.74 -16.82
CA LYS A 88 32.51 45.54 -16.67
C LYS A 88 33.36 44.45 -16.04
N GLN A 89 33.17 44.21 -14.75
CA GLN A 89 33.46 42.91 -14.17
C GLN A 89 32.13 42.27 -13.77
N ASN A 90 31.77 41.20 -14.47
CA ASN A 90 30.63 40.37 -14.11
C ASN A 90 30.94 39.70 -12.77
N ASN A 91 30.23 40.09 -11.73
CA ASN A 91 30.08 39.28 -10.53
C ASN A 91 28.63 38.82 -10.51
N GLU A 92 28.39 37.60 -10.99
CA GLU A 92 27.10 36.93 -10.89
C GLU A 92 26.91 36.45 -9.45
N GLU A 93 26.62 37.40 -8.55
CA GLU A 93 26.00 37.05 -7.28
C GLU A 93 24.58 36.56 -7.59
N MET A 94 24.33 35.27 -7.39
CA MET A 94 22.98 34.71 -7.31
C MET A 94 22.27 35.29 -6.08
N GLY A 95 21.81 36.53 -6.21
CA GLY A 95 20.78 37.08 -5.35
C GLY A 95 19.49 36.31 -5.60
N MET A 96 19.12 35.42 -4.68
CA MET A 96 17.70 35.14 -4.49
C MET A 96 17.04 36.45 -4.07
N GLU A 97 16.45 37.17 -5.03
CA GLU A 97 15.43 38.16 -4.70
C GLU A 97 14.30 37.40 -4.00
N ALA A 98 14.27 37.53 -2.67
CA ALA A 98 13.19 37.00 -1.87
C ALA A 98 11.92 37.77 -2.24
N ASP A 99 11.03 37.11 -2.98
CA ASP A 99 9.72 37.64 -3.32
C ASP A 99 8.97 37.95 -2.02
N LEU A 100 8.72 39.25 -1.77
CA LEU A 100 8.25 39.73 -0.47
C LEU A 100 6.78 39.36 -0.19
N ASP A 101 6.07 38.79 -1.17
CA ASP A 101 4.75 38.18 -1.04
C ASP A 101 4.80 36.64 -0.82
N GLU A 102 5.97 35.99 -0.86
CA GLU A 102 6.06 34.55 -0.68
C GLU A 102 5.93 34.13 0.80
N ASP A 103 4.97 33.23 1.08
CA ASP A 103 4.75 32.67 2.42
C ASP A 103 6.05 32.03 2.97
N TRP A 104 6.50 32.51 4.12
CA TRP A 104 7.69 32.03 4.83
C TRP A 104 7.69 30.50 5.03
N ARG A 105 6.51 29.87 5.09
CA ARG A 105 6.37 28.41 5.18
C ARG A 105 6.75 27.72 3.86
N THR A 106 6.34 28.28 2.73
CA THR A 106 6.71 27.82 1.39
C THR A 106 8.21 28.03 1.15
N PHE A 107 8.75 29.18 1.57
CA PHE A 107 10.20 29.42 1.56
C PHE A 107 10.97 28.39 2.41
N ARG A 108 10.51 28.12 3.64
CA ARG A 108 11.08 27.06 4.50
C ARG A 108 11.00 25.68 3.85
N ALA A 109 9.90 25.35 3.17
CA ALA A 109 9.75 24.09 2.45
C ALA A 109 10.75 23.96 1.29
N LYS A 110 10.99 25.03 0.52
CA LYS A 110 12.04 25.06 -0.52
C LYS A 110 13.43 24.82 0.06
N LEU A 111 13.76 25.45 1.20
CA LEU A 111 15.04 25.22 1.89
C LEU A 111 15.22 23.76 2.31
N VAL A 112 14.24 23.18 3.02
CA VAL A 112 14.28 21.77 3.44
C VAL A 112 14.42 20.82 2.25
N TRP A 113 13.75 21.13 1.13
CA TRP A 113 13.90 20.35 -0.11
C TRP A 113 15.31 20.47 -0.69
N SER A 114 15.88 21.68 -0.72
CA SER A 114 17.24 21.93 -1.24
C SER A 114 18.36 21.28 -0.42
N GLU A 115 18.15 21.08 0.89
CA GLU A 115 19.09 20.34 1.74
C GLU A 115 18.98 18.82 1.60
N GLY A 116 17.83 18.30 1.15
CA GLY A 116 17.58 16.87 0.94
C GLY A 116 17.85 16.34 -0.47
N ALA A 117 17.86 17.21 -1.48
CA ALA A 117 17.94 16.81 -2.89
C ALA A 117 19.40 16.58 -3.36
N VAL A 118 19.82 15.31 -3.43
CA VAL A 118 20.85 14.90 -4.40
C VAL A 118 20.22 14.96 -5.80
N ALA A 119 20.94 15.54 -6.76
CA ALA A 119 20.38 16.01 -8.03
C ALA A 119 19.57 14.95 -8.82
N GLU A 120 18.29 15.27 -9.06
CA GLU A 120 17.48 14.65 -10.11
C GLU A 120 17.04 15.71 -11.15
N THR A 121 17.04 15.31 -12.41
CA THR A 121 16.92 16.20 -13.57
C THR A 121 15.48 16.51 -13.96
N GLU A 122 15.23 17.77 -14.32
CA GLU A 122 13.90 18.27 -14.69
C GLU A 122 13.39 17.71 -16.04
N THR A 123 12.30 16.95 -15.99
CA THR A 123 11.34 16.85 -17.10
C THR A 123 9.93 16.92 -16.53
N SER A 124 9.23 18.05 -16.73
CA SER A 124 7.92 18.29 -16.11
C SER A 124 6.75 18.14 -17.09
N SER A 125 5.72 17.44 -16.64
CA SER A 125 4.35 17.53 -17.17
C SER A 125 3.46 18.25 -16.13
N ASP A 126 2.31 18.77 -16.54
CA ASP A 126 1.48 19.61 -15.64
C ASP A 126 0.93 18.85 -14.41
N ALA A 127 0.87 17.52 -14.45
CA ALA A 127 0.53 16.71 -13.27
C ALA A 127 1.60 16.82 -12.16
N MET A 128 2.89 16.84 -12.51
CA MET A 128 3.98 16.98 -11.53
C MET A 128 4.00 18.37 -10.88
N LYS A 129 3.53 19.42 -11.58
CA LYS A 129 3.42 20.78 -11.01
C LYS A 129 2.43 20.84 -9.85
N GLN A 130 1.32 20.10 -9.96
CA GLN A 130 0.33 20.04 -8.89
C GLN A 130 0.84 19.22 -7.69
N GLU A 131 1.60 18.16 -7.93
CA GLU A 131 2.21 17.37 -6.86
C GLU A 131 3.34 18.13 -6.13
N ASN A 132 4.17 18.90 -6.84
CA ASN A 132 5.16 19.80 -6.24
C ASN A 132 4.56 20.91 -5.36
N SER A 133 3.25 21.19 -5.47
CA SER A 133 2.56 22.13 -4.58
C SER A 133 2.18 21.53 -3.21
N LEU A 134 2.19 20.20 -3.09
CA LEU A 134 1.77 19.46 -1.88
C LEU A 134 2.94 19.17 -0.94
N TRP A 135 3.63 20.23 -0.52
CA TRP A 135 4.76 20.10 0.40
C TRP A 135 4.32 19.72 1.83
N LEU A 136 5.15 18.92 2.49
CA LEU A 136 5.04 18.43 3.86
C LEU A 136 6.46 18.17 4.39
N HIS A 137 6.80 18.65 5.58
CA HIS A 137 8.08 18.34 6.24
C HIS A 137 7.93 18.23 7.76
N GLN A 138 8.79 17.43 8.41
CA GLN A 138 8.76 17.27 9.86
C GLN A 138 9.08 18.61 10.56
N LEU A 139 8.54 18.79 11.76
CA LEU A 139 8.92 19.83 12.70
C LEU A 139 9.48 19.21 14.00
N PRO A 140 10.40 19.89 14.70
CA PRO A 140 10.84 19.47 16.03
C PRO A 140 9.86 19.86 17.15
N ILE A 141 9.00 20.85 16.91
CA ILE A 141 8.05 21.43 17.86
C ILE A 141 6.76 21.78 17.09
N PRO A 142 5.55 21.58 17.65
CA PRO A 142 4.30 22.01 17.01
C PRO A 142 4.24 23.52 16.74
N GLU A 143 3.47 23.91 15.73
CA GLU A 143 3.15 25.31 15.41
C GLU A 143 1.70 25.41 14.91
N ARG A 144 1.12 26.61 14.88
CA ARG A 144 -0.24 26.80 14.32
C ARG A 144 -0.23 26.49 12.82
N GLY A 145 -1.26 25.82 12.33
CA GLY A 145 -1.35 25.39 10.93
C GLY A 145 -0.41 24.22 10.57
N CYS A 146 0.18 23.51 11.54
CA CYS A 146 0.83 22.24 11.29
C CYS A 146 -0.16 21.06 11.38
N LEU A 147 0.25 19.92 10.85
CA LEU A 147 -0.39 18.63 11.09
C LEU A 147 0.25 17.96 12.31
N MET A 148 -0.56 17.27 13.11
CA MET A 148 -0.13 16.23 14.03
C MET A 148 -0.49 14.89 13.41
N LEU A 149 0.51 14.10 13.03
CA LEU A 149 0.30 12.75 12.53
C LEU A 149 0.33 11.78 13.72
N ALA A 150 -0.73 11.01 13.91
CA ALA A 150 -0.83 10.02 14.98
C ALA A 150 0.25 8.93 14.86
N ASN A 151 0.71 8.38 15.97
CA ASN A 151 1.37 7.08 16.00
C ASN A 151 0.34 5.99 16.37
N PRO A 152 -0.11 5.14 15.42
CA PRO A 152 -1.17 4.15 15.67
C PRO A 152 -0.90 3.24 16.88
N MET A 153 0.38 2.92 17.13
CA MET A 153 0.86 2.04 18.20
C MET A 153 0.66 2.59 19.62
N LYS A 154 0.23 3.85 19.76
CA LYS A 154 0.14 4.55 21.06
C LYS A 154 -1.30 4.70 21.56
N PHE A 155 -2.30 4.26 20.79
CA PHE A 155 -3.72 4.39 21.13
C PHE A 155 -4.36 3.04 21.42
N GLY A 156 -5.03 2.91 22.57
CA GLY A 156 -5.87 1.75 22.88
C GLY A 156 -7.29 1.86 22.32
N ASP A 157 -8.09 0.81 22.46
CA ASP A 157 -9.45 0.68 21.89
C ASP A 157 -10.37 1.90 22.15
N SER A 158 -10.30 2.45 23.37
CA SER A 158 -11.07 3.62 23.82
C SER A 158 -10.69 4.95 23.13
N GLN A 159 -9.58 4.96 22.39
CA GLN A 159 -9.05 6.10 21.64
C GLN A 159 -8.80 5.75 20.16
N SER A 160 -9.37 4.66 19.67
CA SER A 160 -9.24 4.15 18.29
C SER A 160 -9.53 5.19 17.19
N TYR A 161 -10.36 6.21 17.47
CA TYR A 161 -10.61 7.33 16.55
C TYR A 161 -9.35 8.17 16.24
N PHE A 162 -8.37 8.21 17.14
CA PHE A 162 -7.07 8.84 16.93
C PHE A 162 -6.05 7.95 16.19
N SER A 163 -6.24 6.62 16.13
CA SER A 163 -5.37 5.75 15.32
C SER A 163 -5.39 6.20 13.85
N LYS A 164 -4.22 6.26 13.20
CA LYS A 164 -4.01 6.81 11.85
C LYS A 164 -4.67 8.18 11.59
N SER A 165 -4.92 8.98 12.63
CA SER A 165 -5.51 10.32 12.48
C SER A 165 -4.48 11.37 12.08
N ILE A 166 -4.95 12.38 11.36
CA ILE A 166 -4.20 13.60 11.03
C ILE A 166 -4.96 14.76 11.65
N ILE A 167 -4.34 15.52 12.57
CA ILE A 167 -5.00 16.67 13.19
C ILE A 167 -4.38 17.96 12.70
N VAL A 168 -5.18 18.87 12.16
CA VAL A 168 -4.76 20.23 11.82
C VAL A 168 -4.84 21.09 13.07
N LEU A 169 -3.72 21.66 13.54
CA LEU A 169 -3.73 22.58 14.68
C LEU A 169 -4.21 23.98 14.26
N ILE A 170 -5.26 24.46 14.93
CA ILE A 170 -5.81 25.81 14.72
C ILE A 170 -5.38 26.79 15.80
N GLU A 171 -5.14 26.29 17.02
CA GLU A 171 -4.66 27.06 18.16
C GLU A 171 -3.56 26.27 18.86
N TYR A 172 -2.50 26.95 19.24
CA TYR A 172 -1.36 26.40 19.96
C TYR A 172 -0.78 27.50 20.85
N GLY A 173 -0.47 27.16 22.11
CA GLY A 173 0.14 28.07 23.09
C GLY A 173 -0.24 27.77 24.55
N VAL A 174 0.16 28.67 25.45
CA VAL A 174 0.08 28.48 26.91
C VAL A 174 -1.33 28.31 27.51
N MET A 175 -2.38 28.68 26.77
CA MET A 175 -3.77 28.54 27.22
C MET A 175 -4.39 27.18 26.84
N GLY A 176 -3.64 26.32 26.16
CA GLY A 176 -4.11 25.07 25.59
C GLY A 176 -3.98 25.05 24.06
N THR A 177 -4.28 23.89 23.49
CA THR A 177 -4.09 23.60 22.07
C THR A 177 -5.36 22.99 21.50
N VAL A 178 -5.78 23.42 20.30
CA VAL A 178 -7.01 22.97 19.63
C VAL A 178 -6.72 22.62 18.18
N GLY A 179 -7.30 21.52 17.71
CA GLY A 179 -7.22 21.10 16.32
C GLY A 179 -8.42 20.26 15.87
N PHE A 180 -8.46 19.96 14.57
CA PHE A 180 -9.50 19.13 13.96
C PHE A 180 -8.88 17.91 13.28
N ILE A 181 -9.43 16.71 13.53
CA ILE A 181 -9.06 15.52 12.77
C ILE A 181 -9.53 15.68 11.31
N ASN A 182 -8.57 15.78 10.39
CA ASN A 182 -8.77 16.16 9.00
C ASN A 182 -9.20 15.01 8.08
N ASN A 183 -8.94 13.76 8.49
CA ASN A 183 -9.10 12.55 7.68
C ASN A 183 -10.18 11.58 8.21
N ARG A 184 -11.15 12.08 8.99
CA ARG A 184 -12.28 11.30 9.52
C ARG A 184 -13.63 11.83 8.97
N PRO A 185 -14.03 11.50 7.73
CA PRO A 185 -15.36 11.84 7.25
C PRO A 185 -16.45 11.11 8.05
N THR A 186 -17.61 11.73 8.20
CA THR A 186 -18.81 11.12 8.81
C THR A 186 -19.82 10.76 7.70
N PRO A 187 -20.84 9.91 7.98
CA PRO A 187 -21.93 9.68 7.04
C PRO A 187 -22.91 10.87 6.90
N HIS A 188 -22.65 11.99 7.58
CA HIS A 188 -23.56 13.14 7.68
C HIS A 188 -23.13 14.32 6.80
N LEU A 189 -24.11 15.14 6.44
CA LEU A 189 -23.92 16.40 5.72
C LEU A 189 -24.05 17.60 6.68
N VAL A 190 -23.44 18.74 6.33
CA VAL A 190 -23.44 19.95 7.18
C VAL A 190 -24.86 20.43 7.50
N GLY A 191 -25.78 20.35 6.54
CA GLY A 191 -27.17 20.80 6.71
C GLY A 191 -27.98 20.01 7.75
N GLU A 192 -27.50 18.85 8.20
CA GLU A 192 -28.13 18.07 9.29
C GLU A 192 -27.73 18.60 10.69
N PHE A 193 -26.58 19.29 10.81
CA PHE A 193 -25.97 19.67 12.10
C PHE A 193 -25.87 21.18 12.34
N ALA A 194 -25.96 22.01 11.29
CA ALA A 194 -25.85 23.45 11.42
C ALA A 194 -26.79 24.21 10.48
N GLN A 195 -27.33 25.33 10.95
CA GLN A 195 -27.88 26.36 10.07
C GLN A 195 -26.71 26.94 9.24
N THR A 196 -26.81 26.84 7.93
CA THR A 196 -25.76 27.24 6.99
C THR A 196 -26.38 27.72 5.68
N HIS A 197 -25.59 28.41 4.86
CA HIS A 197 -26.00 28.84 3.54
C HIS A 197 -26.32 27.63 2.63
N ARG A 198 -27.30 27.79 1.73
CA ARG A 198 -27.79 26.71 0.85
C ARG A 198 -26.68 25.99 0.07
N ALA A 199 -25.63 26.72 -0.33
CA ALA A 199 -24.47 26.19 -1.05
C ALA A 199 -23.72 25.09 -0.28
N PHE A 200 -23.78 25.09 1.06
CA PHE A 200 -23.02 24.17 1.91
C PHE A 200 -23.86 23.02 2.51
N LEU A 201 -25.18 22.98 2.26
CA LEU A 201 -26.07 21.96 2.86
C LEU A 201 -25.62 20.54 2.57
N HIS A 202 -25.05 20.30 1.39
CA HIS A 202 -24.57 18.99 0.92
C HIS A 202 -23.05 18.80 1.04
N CYS A 203 -22.34 19.68 1.74
CA CYS A 203 -20.92 19.47 2.04
C CYS A 203 -20.74 18.30 3.01
N PRO A 204 -19.72 17.44 2.83
CA PRO A 204 -19.39 16.39 3.79
C PRO A 204 -18.96 16.96 5.13
N LEU A 205 -19.46 16.37 6.22
CA LEU A 205 -19.08 16.72 7.59
C LEU A 205 -18.00 15.74 8.10
N PHE A 206 -16.91 16.26 8.65
CA PHE A 206 -15.83 15.47 9.24
C PHE A 206 -15.94 15.46 10.77
N PHE A 207 -15.52 14.37 11.42
CA PHE A 207 -15.41 14.30 12.87
C PHE A 207 -14.10 14.96 13.31
N GLY A 208 -14.18 16.16 13.89
CA GLY A 208 -13.01 16.94 14.29
C GLY A 208 -12.37 16.51 15.62
N GLY A 209 -13.08 15.77 16.47
CA GLY A 209 -12.57 15.22 17.73
C GLY A 209 -13.65 15.01 18.80
N PRO A 210 -13.30 14.58 20.02
CA PRO A 210 -14.29 14.21 21.04
C PRO A 210 -14.97 15.39 21.75
N VAL A 211 -14.47 16.63 21.63
CA VAL A 211 -14.85 17.76 22.50
C VAL A 211 -15.79 18.76 21.81
N GLY A 212 -16.79 19.24 22.55
CA GLY A 212 -17.80 20.18 22.07
C GLY A 212 -18.94 19.50 21.31
N GLU A 213 -19.85 20.32 20.76
CA GLU A 213 -21.02 19.90 19.95
C GLU A 213 -21.29 20.91 18.81
N THR A 214 -20.26 21.65 18.40
CA THR A 214 -20.35 22.72 17.39
C THR A 214 -19.81 22.26 16.04
N VAL A 215 -20.35 22.83 14.96
CA VAL A 215 -19.77 22.73 13.62
C VAL A 215 -18.79 23.89 13.41
N HIS A 216 -17.64 23.58 12.84
CA HIS A 216 -16.55 24.48 12.53
C HIS A 216 -16.24 24.41 11.03
N VAL A 217 -15.71 25.49 10.46
CA VAL A 217 -15.26 25.53 9.06
C VAL A 217 -13.79 25.93 8.99
N LEU A 218 -13.01 25.21 8.19
CA LEU A 218 -11.72 25.66 7.67
C LEU A 218 -11.86 26.02 6.20
N HIS A 219 -11.20 27.08 5.75
CA HIS A 219 -11.19 27.45 4.34
C HIS A 219 -9.90 28.13 3.89
N ARG A 220 -9.71 28.23 2.57
CA ARG A 220 -8.58 28.93 1.92
C ARG A 220 -8.89 30.39 1.54
N VAL A 221 -10.17 30.76 1.54
CA VAL A 221 -10.67 32.03 0.98
C VAL A 221 -10.46 33.21 1.93
N ALA A 222 -9.53 34.10 1.61
CA ALA A 222 -9.17 35.26 2.46
C ALA A 222 -10.27 36.33 2.59
N THR A 223 -11.21 36.40 1.65
CA THR A 223 -12.26 37.44 1.57
C THR A 223 -13.51 37.14 2.40
N VAL A 224 -13.59 36.00 3.09
CA VAL A 224 -14.72 35.66 3.96
C VAL A 224 -14.75 36.60 5.17
N LYS A 225 -15.86 37.33 5.34
CA LYS A 225 -16.04 38.29 6.44
C LYS A 225 -16.00 37.58 7.79
N GLY A 226 -15.28 38.15 8.75
CA GLY A 226 -15.15 37.62 10.11
C GLY A 226 -14.33 36.33 10.23
N ALA A 227 -13.72 35.83 9.15
CA ALA A 227 -12.84 34.66 9.22
C ALA A 227 -11.54 34.99 9.96
N ARG A 228 -11.07 34.06 10.80
CA ARG A 228 -9.80 34.18 11.52
C ARG A 228 -8.68 33.52 10.73
N LEU A 229 -7.65 34.29 10.37
CA LEU A 229 -6.39 33.75 9.84
C LEU A 229 -5.70 32.84 10.87
N ILE A 230 -5.36 31.61 10.47
CA ILE A 230 -4.52 30.70 11.26
C ILE A 230 -3.07 30.83 10.80
N VAL A 231 -2.84 30.62 9.51
CA VAL A 231 -1.58 30.81 8.77
C VAL A 231 -1.94 31.26 7.34
N PRO A 232 -1.02 31.84 6.54
CA PRO A 232 -1.31 32.19 5.15
C PRO A 232 -1.99 31.05 4.38
N GLY A 233 -3.10 31.36 3.70
CA GLY A 233 -3.90 30.38 2.97
C GLY A 233 -4.73 29.39 3.83
N LEU A 234 -4.82 29.58 5.16
CA LEU A 234 -5.68 28.78 6.05
C LEU A 234 -6.42 29.68 7.06
N TYR A 235 -7.74 29.63 7.00
CA TYR A 235 -8.66 30.43 7.79
C TYR A 235 -9.68 29.55 8.52
N HIS A 236 -10.23 30.05 9.63
CA HIS A 236 -11.24 29.37 10.45
C HIS A 236 -12.43 30.28 10.76
N GLY A 237 -13.64 29.71 10.68
CA GLY A 237 -14.90 30.41 10.96
C GLY A 237 -15.27 31.40 9.86
N GLY A 238 -15.92 32.51 10.25
CA GLY A 238 -16.42 33.53 9.34
C GLY A 238 -17.92 33.38 9.00
N ASP A 239 -18.41 34.37 8.26
CA ASP A 239 -19.79 34.48 7.80
C ASP A 239 -20.07 33.47 6.68
N LEU A 240 -20.88 32.45 6.97
CA LEU A 240 -21.22 31.37 6.04
C LEU A 240 -22.16 31.83 4.92
N ASP A 241 -22.99 32.86 5.12
CA ASP A 241 -23.84 33.41 4.06
C ASP A 241 -23.00 34.23 3.07
N HIS A 242 -22.00 34.97 3.57
CA HIS A 242 -21.01 35.61 2.72
C HIS A 242 -20.13 34.60 1.98
N ALA A 243 -19.62 33.58 2.66
CA ALA A 243 -18.84 32.51 2.03
C ALA A 243 -19.65 31.77 0.95
N GLY A 244 -20.93 31.51 1.22
CA GLY A 244 -21.83 30.88 0.27
C GLY A 244 -22.13 31.77 -0.95
N SER A 245 -22.24 33.09 -0.74
CA SER A 245 -22.37 34.06 -1.83
C SER A 245 -21.13 34.10 -2.74
N LEU A 246 -19.92 33.99 -2.17
CA LEU A 246 -18.66 33.89 -2.94
C LEU A 246 -18.56 32.59 -3.76
N VAL A 247 -19.15 31.50 -3.27
CA VAL A 247 -19.25 30.24 -4.04
C VAL A 247 -20.26 30.38 -5.19
N GLU A 248 -21.39 31.04 -4.96
CA GLU A 248 -22.41 31.25 -6.01
C GLU A 248 -21.98 32.26 -7.09
N SER A 249 -21.14 33.24 -6.76
CA SER A 249 -20.53 34.15 -7.74
C SER A 249 -19.34 33.53 -8.50
N GLY A 250 -18.83 32.38 -8.04
CA GLY A 250 -17.66 31.70 -8.61
C GLY A 250 -16.30 32.29 -8.17
N GLU A 251 -16.30 33.22 -7.21
CA GLU A 251 -15.07 33.77 -6.60
C GLU A 251 -14.37 32.77 -5.66
N ALA A 252 -15.11 31.77 -5.18
CA ALA A 252 -14.61 30.64 -4.41
C ALA A 252 -15.23 29.32 -4.90
N LYS A 253 -14.60 28.19 -4.58
CA LYS A 253 -15.16 26.85 -4.88
C LYS A 253 -15.57 26.14 -3.60
N LEU A 254 -16.48 25.17 -3.71
CA LEU A 254 -16.84 24.29 -2.59
C LEU A 254 -15.62 23.51 -2.03
N GLU A 255 -14.65 23.16 -2.88
CA GLU A 255 -13.40 22.50 -2.47
C GLU A 255 -12.45 23.38 -1.62
N ASP A 256 -12.70 24.69 -1.55
CA ASP A 256 -11.96 25.60 -0.67
C ASP A 256 -12.44 25.57 0.78
N PHE A 257 -13.51 24.84 1.10
CA PHE A 257 -14.13 24.76 2.42
C PHE A 257 -14.18 23.31 2.92
N ARG A 258 -13.91 23.11 4.23
CA ARG A 258 -14.04 21.81 4.90
C ARG A 258 -14.69 22.00 6.27
N PHE A 259 -15.68 21.18 6.58
CA PHE A 259 -16.52 21.33 7.77
C PHE A 259 -16.26 20.21 8.77
N PHE A 260 -16.18 20.56 10.05
CA PHE A 260 -15.84 19.68 11.15
C PHE A 260 -16.89 19.76 12.26
N TYR A 261 -17.44 18.63 12.66
CA TYR A 261 -18.22 18.51 13.89
C TYR A 261 -17.29 18.18 15.05
N LYS A 262 -17.38 18.95 16.15
CA LYS A 262 -16.52 18.84 17.34
C LYS A 262 -15.03 19.13 17.04
N HIS A 263 -14.19 19.08 18.07
CA HIS A 263 -12.74 19.30 17.98
C HIS A 263 -11.93 18.41 18.93
N SER A 264 -10.62 18.37 18.71
CA SER A 264 -9.62 17.82 19.63
C SER A 264 -8.97 18.95 20.42
N SER A 265 -8.79 18.76 21.73
CA SER A 265 -8.19 19.74 22.63
C SER A 265 -7.19 19.10 23.58
N TRP A 266 -6.09 19.80 23.86
CA TRP A 266 -5.09 19.40 24.85
C TRP A 266 -4.99 20.46 25.94
N GLY A 267 -4.74 20.00 27.17
CA GLY A 267 -4.38 20.88 28.28
C GLY A 267 -3.01 21.56 28.05
N PRO A 268 -2.70 22.64 28.78
CA PRO A 268 -1.41 23.33 28.67
C PRO A 268 -0.23 22.37 28.88
N GLY A 269 0.70 22.31 27.92
CA GLY A 269 1.90 21.45 27.96
C GLY A 269 1.67 19.97 27.60
N GLN A 270 0.42 19.52 27.50
CA GLN A 270 0.11 18.10 27.26
C GLN A 270 0.54 17.64 25.86
N LEU A 271 0.30 18.45 24.82
CA LEU A 271 0.71 18.08 23.46
C LEU A 271 2.22 17.97 23.34
N GLU A 272 2.96 18.87 24.00
CA GLU A 272 4.42 18.87 24.01
C GLU A 272 4.99 17.61 24.67
N ASP A 273 4.34 17.09 25.71
CA ASP A 273 4.70 15.81 26.33
C ASP A 273 4.30 14.60 25.48
N GLU A 274 3.15 14.63 24.82
CA GLU A 274 2.73 13.58 23.86
C GLU A 274 3.65 13.51 22.62
N VAL A 275 4.18 14.65 22.15
CA VAL A 275 5.19 14.70 21.08
C VAL A 275 6.52 14.10 21.54
N LYS A 276 7.00 14.42 22.76
CA LYS A 276 8.21 13.79 23.34
C LYS A 276 8.08 12.28 23.52
N GLN A 277 6.85 11.78 23.69
CA GLN A 277 6.53 10.35 23.83
C GLN A 277 6.23 9.67 22.49
N GLU A 278 6.40 10.37 21.36
CA GLU A 278 6.14 9.88 20.00
C GLU A 278 4.70 9.38 19.81
N VAL A 279 3.73 10.02 20.48
CA VAL A 279 2.29 9.83 20.26
C VAL A 279 1.84 10.62 19.03
N TRP A 280 2.42 11.80 18.82
CA TRP A 280 2.19 12.66 17.67
C TRP A 280 3.48 13.13 17.04
N PHE A 281 3.50 13.14 15.71
CA PHE A 281 4.59 13.70 14.91
C PHE A 281 4.14 15.02 14.28
N PRO A 282 4.67 16.18 14.72
CA PRO A 282 4.33 17.46 14.12
C PRO A 282 4.99 17.62 12.75
N ALA A 283 4.23 18.06 11.76
CA ALA A 283 4.71 18.31 10.41
C ALA A 283 4.10 19.58 9.82
N ALA A 284 4.92 20.47 9.29
CA ALA A 284 4.44 21.63 8.55
C ALA A 284 3.97 21.19 7.16
N CYS A 285 2.88 21.77 6.68
CA CYS A 285 2.33 21.46 5.36
C CYS A 285 1.77 22.68 4.63
N SER A 286 1.65 22.52 3.32
CA SER A 286 0.86 23.38 2.43
C SER A 286 -0.64 23.32 2.77
N SER A 287 -1.38 24.40 2.48
CA SER A 287 -2.85 24.36 2.55
C SER A 287 -3.44 23.30 1.59
N GLY A 288 -2.79 23.05 0.45
CA GLY A 288 -3.13 21.96 -0.47
C GLY A 288 -3.14 20.58 0.21
N MET A 289 -2.20 20.30 1.12
CA MET A 289 -2.14 19.04 1.86
C MET A 289 -3.35 18.85 2.80
N ILE A 290 -3.81 19.94 3.43
CA ILE A 290 -4.99 19.95 4.31
C ILE A 290 -6.26 19.66 3.50
N PHE A 291 -6.45 20.39 2.40
CA PHE A 291 -7.66 20.30 1.58
C PHE A 291 -7.65 19.15 0.55
N ARG A 292 -6.55 18.37 0.45
CA ARG A 292 -6.44 17.19 -0.41
C ARG A 292 -7.72 16.34 -0.34
N PRO A 293 -8.33 15.95 -1.47
CA PRO A 293 -9.54 15.13 -1.46
C PRO A 293 -9.32 13.84 -0.66
N THR A 294 -10.00 13.74 0.48
CA THR A 294 -10.14 12.48 1.21
C THR A 294 -11.15 11.64 0.42
N ALA A 295 -10.84 10.37 0.14
CA ALA A 295 -11.64 9.53 -0.76
C ALA A 295 -12.98 9.08 -0.13
N ILE A 296 -13.95 10.00 -0.05
CA ILE A 296 -15.29 9.74 0.50
C ILE A 296 -16.17 8.94 -0.49
N ALA A 297 -15.75 8.84 -1.77
CA ALA A 297 -16.59 8.34 -2.86
C ALA A 297 -16.68 6.80 -3.03
N HIS A 298 -15.90 6.00 -2.28
CA HIS A 298 -15.94 4.54 -2.43
C HIS A 298 -15.96 3.79 -1.09
N ALA A 299 -17.10 3.80 -0.40
CA ALA A 299 -17.39 2.91 0.73
C ALA A 299 -17.45 1.40 0.37
N HIS A 300 -17.03 1.00 -0.84
CA HIS A 300 -17.07 -0.37 -1.36
C HIS A 300 -15.83 -0.74 -2.22
N THR A 301 -14.73 0.01 -2.18
CA THR A 301 -13.45 -0.43 -2.78
C THR A 301 -12.34 -0.36 -1.75
N HIS A 302 -11.82 -1.52 -1.33
CA HIS A 302 -10.85 -1.69 -0.23
C HIS A 302 -9.43 -1.15 -0.49
N THR A 303 -9.23 -0.23 -1.43
CA THR A 303 -8.01 0.58 -1.48
C THR A 303 -8.11 1.75 -0.50
N ASP A 304 -8.06 1.47 0.81
CA ASP A 304 -7.88 2.51 1.84
C ASP A 304 -6.44 3.04 1.78
N ARG A 305 -6.18 3.87 0.76
CA ARG A 305 -4.98 4.70 0.65
C ARG A 305 -5.10 5.83 1.66
N SER A 306 -5.00 5.48 2.94
CA SER A 306 -5.26 6.41 4.04
C SER A 306 -4.37 7.64 3.90
N GLN A 307 -4.95 8.83 4.08
CA GLN A 307 -4.23 10.10 3.96
C GLN A 307 -3.00 10.14 4.88
N TRP A 308 -3.03 9.37 5.97
CA TRP A 308 -1.94 9.20 6.93
C TRP A 308 -0.73 8.48 6.33
N HIS A 309 -0.92 7.38 5.59
CA HIS A 309 0.20 6.70 4.91
C HIS A 309 0.85 7.61 3.88
N PHE A 310 0.05 8.37 3.11
CA PHE A 310 0.58 9.34 2.14
C PHE A 310 1.44 10.42 2.83
N CYS A 311 1.01 10.95 3.98
CA CYS A 311 1.81 11.89 4.75
C CYS A 311 3.11 11.25 5.27
N MET A 312 3.07 10.02 5.79
CA MET A 312 4.26 9.32 6.28
C MET A 312 5.25 8.98 5.16
N GLN A 313 4.77 8.60 3.97
CA GLN A 313 5.60 8.39 2.79
C GLN A 313 6.27 9.70 2.34
N LYS A 314 5.54 10.82 2.28
CA LYS A 314 6.11 12.14 1.93
C LYS A 314 7.12 12.67 2.97
N LEU A 315 7.05 12.23 4.24
CA LEU A 315 8.08 12.53 5.24
C LEU A 315 9.34 11.65 5.12
N GLY A 316 9.24 10.47 4.50
CA GLY A 316 10.38 9.57 4.26
C GLY A 316 11.03 9.00 5.53
N GLY A 317 12.27 8.53 5.39
CA GLY A 317 13.09 8.07 6.53
C GLY A 317 12.39 7.03 7.42
N ASP A 318 12.38 7.27 8.74
CA ASP A 318 11.74 6.37 9.70
C ASP A 318 10.20 6.45 9.68
N PHE A 319 9.60 7.51 9.11
CA PHE A 319 8.15 7.59 8.89
C PHE A 319 7.67 6.64 7.80
N LEU A 320 8.46 6.49 6.73
CA LEU A 320 8.21 5.48 5.70
C LEU A 320 8.21 4.07 6.31
N LYS A 321 9.22 3.76 7.16
CA LYS A 321 9.30 2.49 7.89
C LYS A 321 8.12 2.30 8.83
N LEU A 322 7.73 3.32 9.60
CA LEU A 322 6.55 3.25 10.48
C LEU A 322 5.28 2.99 9.67
N SER A 323 5.13 3.63 8.51
CA SER A 323 3.99 3.39 7.61
C SER A 323 3.99 1.95 7.06
N GLN A 324 5.15 1.42 6.67
CA GLN A 324 5.29 0.03 6.24
C GLN A 324 4.96 -0.93 7.38
N ASN A 325 5.54 -0.74 8.57
CA ASN A 325 5.28 -1.56 9.75
C ASN A 325 3.80 -1.57 10.14
N VAL A 326 3.11 -0.42 10.12
CA VAL A 326 1.66 -0.36 10.40
C VAL A 326 0.85 -1.11 9.34
N ARG A 327 1.23 -1.03 8.06
CA ARG A 327 0.56 -1.82 7.00
C ARG A 327 0.87 -3.31 7.11
N LEU A 328 2.07 -3.68 7.51
CA LEU A 328 2.45 -5.06 7.79
C LEU A 328 1.67 -5.59 9.00
N GLU A 329 1.57 -4.83 10.09
CA GLU A 329 0.73 -5.20 11.22
C GLU A 329 -0.76 -5.28 10.86
N GLU A 330 -1.27 -4.42 9.99
CA GLU A 330 -2.64 -4.52 9.45
C GLU A 330 -2.80 -5.73 8.50
N SER A 331 -1.76 -6.12 7.76
CA SER A 331 -1.71 -7.34 6.94
C SER A 331 -1.44 -8.62 7.75
N LEU A 332 -0.88 -8.52 8.96
CA LEU A 332 -0.56 -9.64 9.86
C LEU A 332 -1.69 -9.87 10.87
N SER A 333 -2.36 -8.80 11.31
CA SER A 333 -3.67 -8.87 11.99
C SER A 333 -4.78 -9.29 11.02
N SER A 334 -4.61 -9.04 9.71
CA SER A 334 -5.22 -9.85 8.64
C SER A 334 -4.56 -11.24 8.56
N ASN A 335 -4.51 -11.94 9.70
CA ASN A 335 -3.91 -13.26 9.88
C ASN A 335 -4.42 -14.28 8.83
N GLU A 336 -5.64 -14.05 8.33
CA GLU A 336 -6.25 -14.74 7.20
C GLU A 336 -5.38 -14.77 5.93
N PHE A 337 -4.72 -13.69 5.51
CA PHE A 337 -3.97 -13.67 4.24
C PHE A 337 -2.65 -14.46 4.33
N VAL A 338 -1.93 -14.35 5.44
CA VAL A 338 -0.75 -15.18 5.72
C VAL A 338 -1.16 -16.64 5.90
N THR A 339 -2.26 -16.93 6.61
CA THR A 339 -2.81 -18.29 6.75
C THR A 339 -3.24 -18.88 5.41
N GLN A 340 -3.83 -18.09 4.51
CA GLN A 340 -4.15 -18.51 3.14
C GLN A 340 -2.87 -18.85 2.35
N TRP A 341 -1.81 -18.06 2.46
CA TRP A 341 -0.52 -18.40 1.85
C TRP A 341 0.11 -19.65 2.44
N MET A 342 0.10 -19.83 3.77
CA MET A 342 0.58 -21.07 4.41
C MET A 342 -0.20 -22.28 3.89
N THR A 343 -1.53 -22.19 3.81
CA THR A 343 -2.39 -23.25 3.25
C THR A 343 -2.02 -23.62 1.81
N VAL A 344 -1.66 -22.63 0.98
CA VAL A 344 -1.25 -22.86 -0.42
C VAL A 344 0.19 -23.38 -0.54
N LEU A 345 1.08 -23.03 0.39
CA LEU A 345 2.48 -23.46 0.38
C LEU A 345 2.68 -24.86 1.00
N SER A 346 1.88 -25.24 1.99
CA SER A 346 1.90 -26.56 2.65
C SER A 346 1.09 -27.64 1.91
N ALA A 347 0.53 -27.35 0.74
CA ALA A 347 -0.24 -28.33 -0.04
C ALA A 347 0.68 -29.39 -0.67
N GLU A 348 0.37 -30.68 -0.49
CA GLU A 348 1.14 -31.80 -1.03
C GLU A 348 1.28 -31.73 -2.58
N GLU A 349 0.22 -31.30 -3.27
CA GLU A 349 0.24 -31.02 -4.71
C GLU A 349 0.28 -29.51 -4.97
N ALA A 350 1.41 -29.04 -5.52
CA ALA A 350 1.69 -27.62 -5.76
C ALA A 350 0.90 -27.01 -6.96
N ARG A 351 -0.43 -26.94 -6.83
CA ARG A 351 -1.34 -26.33 -7.83
C ARG A 351 -1.21 -24.80 -7.86
N LEU A 352 -0.50 -24.29 -8.88
CA LEU A 352 -0.12 -22.88 -9.00
C LEU A 352 -1.29 -21.91 -9.22
N GLU A 353 -2.47 -22.39 -9.62
CA GLU A 353 -3.63 -21.51 -9.79
C GLU A 353 -4.16 -20.95 -8.46
N PHE A 354 -3.99 -21.65 -7.32
CA PHE A 354 -4.45 -21.18 -6.02
C PHE A 354 -3.71 -19.91 -5.59
N GLY A 355 -2.37 -19.89 -5.67
CA GLY A 355 -1.59 -18.69 -5.39
C GLY A 355 -1.82 -17.59 -6.43
N ALA A 356 -2.07 -17.94 -7.71
CA ALA A 356 -2.46 -16.95 -8.72
C ALA A 356 -3.81 -16.28 -8.41
N VAL A 357 -4.75 -17.00 -7.78
CA VAL A 357 -5.99 -16.44 -7.26
C VAL A 357 -5.74 -15.54 -6.04
N LEU A 358 -4.91 -15.95 -5.08
CA LEU A 358 -4.54 -15.08 -3.95
C LEU A 358 -3.90 -13.76 -4.42
N ILE A 359 -2.98 -13.82 -5.38
CA ILE A 359 -2.35 -12.64 -6.01
C ILE A 359 -3.39 -11.73 -6.68
N ALA A 360 -4.39 -12.30 -7.36
CA ALA A 360 -5.48 -11.52 -7.93
C ALA A 360 -6.38 -10.88 -6.86
N ARG A 361 -6.64 -11.58 -5.75
CA ARG A 361 -7.48 -11.10 -4.64
C ARG A 361 -6.93 -9.86 -3.95
N VAL A 362 -5.61 -9.67 -3.92
CA VAL A 362 -4.95 -8.42 -3.47
C VAL A 362 -5.58 -7.17 -4.12
N LYS A 363 -6.03 -7.28 -5.38
CA LYS A 363 -6.70 -6.19 -6.10
C LYS A 363 -8.21 -6.34 -6.25
N ASP A 364 -8.71 -7.55 -6.42
CA ASP A 364 -10.14 -7.82 -6.59
C ASP A 364 -10.59 -8.93 -5.65
N HIS A 365 -11.10 -8.53 -4.48
CA HIS A 365 -11.55 -9.45 -3.44
C HIS A 365 -12.79 -10.27 -3.86
N SER A 366 -13.47 -9.92 -4.95
CA SER A 366 -14.61 -10.70 -5.47
C SER A 366 -14.19 -11.99 -6.18
N ILE A 367 -12.92 -12.10 -6.57
CA ILE A 367 -12.39 -13.28 -7.23
C ILE A 367 -12.25 -14.41 -6.20
N THR A 368 -12.86 -15.55 -6.51
CA THR A 368 -12.77 -16.78 -5.71
C THR A 368 -12.18 -17.90 -6.54
N GLN A 369 -11.63 -18.92 -5.87
CA GLN A 369 -11.09 -20.10 -6.55
C GLN A 369 -12.15 -20.77 -7.44
N ALA A 370 -13.39 -20.89 -6.96
CA ALA A 370 -14.48 -21.53 -7.68
C ALA A 370 -14.80 -20.86 -9.03
N LEU A 371 -14.70 -19.53 -9.13
CA LEU A 371 -14.89 -18.81 -10.40
C LEU A 371 -13.81 -19.16 -11.43
N ILE A 372 -12.58 -19.43 -10.98
CA ILE A 372 -11.46 -19.81 -11.85
C ILE A 372 -11.52 -21.29 -12.20
N ASP A 373 -11.88 -22.15 -11.24
CA ASP A 373 -12.04 -23.58 -11.48
C ASP A 373 -13.12 -23.85 -12.54
N ILE A 374 -14.26 -23.13 -12.53
CA ILE A 374 -15.30 -23.24 -13.56
C ILE A 374 -14.75 -22.95 -14.98
N GLU A 375 -13.99 -21.88 -15.15
CA GLU A 375 -13.40 -21.51 -16.45
C GLU A 375 -12.34 -22.54 -16.89
N LEU A 376 -11.50 -23.02 -15.96
CA LEU A 376 -10.47 -24.02 -16.25
C LEU A 376 -11.07 -25.40 -16.55
N ASP A 377 -12.14 -25.79 -15.86
CA ASP A 377 -12.88 -27.03 -16.09
C ASP A 377 -13.60 -27.01 -17.45
N ALA A 378 -14.17 -25.87 -17.84
CA ALA A 378 -14.77 -25.69 -19.17
C ALA A 378 -13.73 -25.84 -20.30
N ILE A 379 -12.53 -25.27 -20.12
CA ILE A 379 -11.42 -25.44 -21.07
C ILE A 379 -10.95 -26.91 -21.08
N ALA A 380 -10.79 -27.55 -19.91
CA ALA A 380 -10.40 -28.95 -19.83
C ALA A 380 -11.42 -29.88 -20.50
N GLN A 381 -12.73 -29.59 -20.36
CA GLN A 381 -13.77 -30.35 -21.06
C GLN A 381 -13.66 -30.19 -22.58
N ALA A 382 -13.46 -28.97 -23.10
CA ALA A 382 -13.23 -28.76 -24.53
C ALA A 382 -12.00 -29.54 -25.06
N VAL A 383 -10.94 -29.72 -24.25
CA VAL A 383 -9.81 -30.59 -24.61
C VAL A 383 -10.19 -32.07 -24.62
N ARG A 384 -11.02 -32.56 -23.68
CA ARG A 384 -11.55 -33.93 -23.74
C ARG A 384 -12.42 -34.15 -24.98
N ASP A 385 -13.22 -33.16 -25.36
CA ASP A 385 -14.08 -33.22 -26.54
C ASP A 385 -13.21 -33.27 -27.82
N GLU A 386 -12.18 -32.43 -27.95
CA GLU A 386 -11.19 -32.48 -29.03
C GLU A 386 -10.45 -33.82 -29.08
N LEU A 387 -10.06 -34.39 -27.94
CA LEU A 387 -9.42 -35.71 -27.89
C LEU A 387 -10.37 -36.83 -28.37
N SER A 388 -11.63 -36.82 -27.92
CA SER A 388 -12.61 -37.85 -28.28
C SER A 388 -12.98 -37.86 -29.76
N ASN A 389 -13.03 -36.69 -30.41
CA ASN A 389 -13.25 -36.58 -31.86
C ASN A 389 -12.11 -37.20 -32.70
N ASN A 390 -10.91 -37.37 -32.13
CA ASN A 390 -9.72 -37.86 -32.82
C ASN A 390 -9.28 -39.28 -32.37
N LEU A 391 -9.90 -39.86 -31.32
CA LEU A 391 -9.48 -41.12 -30.70
C LEU A 391 -10.65 -42.10 -30.58
N PHE A 392 -10.60 -43.19 -31.35
CA PHE A 392 -11.73 -44.12 -31.44
C PHE A 392 -11.91 -45.09 -30.26
N GLU A 393 -10.85 -45.45 -29.51
CA GLU A 393 -10.97 -46.52 -28.48
C GLU A 393 -9.80 -46.64 -27.48
N LYS A 394 -8.81 -45.74 -27.49
CA LYS A 394 -7.61 -45.81 -26.62
C LYS A 394 -7.42 -44.55 -25.80
N SER A 395 -6.82 -44.70 -24.62
CA SER A 395 -6.30 -43.57 -23.83
C SER A 395 -5.33 -42.75 -24.69
N ALA A 396 -5.47 -41.44 -24.64
CA ALA A 396 -4.55 -40.51 -25.27
C ALA A 396 -3.14 -40.66 -24.69
N THR A 397 -2.11 -40.44 -25.50
CA THR A 397 -0.74 -40.25 -25.02
C THR A 397 -0.51 -38.82 -24.56
N ASP A 398 0.50 -38.58 -23.71
CA ASP A 398 0.89 -37.25 -23.24
C ASP A 398 1.06 -36.25 -24.41
N ASP A 399 1.70 -36.68 -25.50
CA ASP A 399 1.88 -35.86 -26.72
C ASP A 399 0.54 -35.50 -27.38
N GLN A 400 -0.44 -36.41 -27.38
CA GLN A 400 -1.78 -36.15 -27.93
C GLN A 400 -2.56 -35.19 -27.02
N ILE A 401 -2.44 -35.33 -25.70
CA ILE A 401 -3.03 -34.41 -24.72
C ILE A 401 -2.45 -33.00 -24.91
N ILE A 402 -1.12 -32.87 -25.05
CA ILE A 402 -0.44 -31.59 -25.32
C ILE A 402 -0.88 -30.98 -26.65
N GLN A 403 -1.01 -31.78 -27.72
CA GLN A 403 -1.49 -31.29 -29.02
C GLN A 403 -2.94 -30.77 -28.96
N ALA A 404 -3.84 -31.52 -28.32
CA ALA A 404 -5.23 -31.09 -28.14
C ALA A 404 -5.34 -29.86 -27.22
N LEU A 405 -4.56 -29.81 -26.13
CA LEU A 405 -4.47 -28.67 -25.22
C LEU A 405 -3.98 -27.41 -25.94
N ASN A 406 -2.94 -27.52 -26.77
CA ASN A 406 -2.45 -26.40 -27.57
C ASN A 406 -3.53 -25.86 -28.52
N LYS A 407 -4.17 -26.76 -29.28
CA LYS A 407 -5.23 -26.41 -30.23
C LYS A 407 -6.40 -25.70 -29.54
N VAL A 408 -6.91 -26.27 -28.43
CA VAL A 408 -8.03 -25.66 -27.71
C VAL A 408 -7.62 -24.34 -27.05
N LEU A 409 -6.50 -24.28 -26.30
CA LEU A 409 -6.16 -23.09 -25.51
C LEU A 409 -5.76 -21.89 -26.39
N PHE A 410 -5.02 -22.13 -27.48
CA PHE A 410 -4.44 -21.07 -28.31
C PHE A 410 -5.22 -20.80 -29.60
N GLU A 411 -5.87 -21.80 -30.21
CA GLU A 411 -6.64 -21.60 -31.46
C GLU A 411 -8.14 -21.39 -31.19
N GLN A 412 -8.75 -22.21 -30.33
CA GLN A 412 -10.22 -22.15 -30.07
C GLN A 412 -10.58 -21.11 -29.01
N VAL A 413 -9.91 -21.14 -27.86
CA VAL A 413 -10.11 -20.20 -26.74
C VAL A 413 -9.35 -18.89 -26.98
N GLY A 414 -8.31 -18.92 -27.83
CA GLY A 414 -7.62 -17.73 -28.34
C GLY A 414 -6.68 -17.04 -27.34
N ILE A 415 -6.21 -17.74 -26.29
CA ILE A 415 -5.22 -17.16 -25.36
C ILE A 415 -3.92 -16.88 -26.11
N GLN A 416 -3.30 -15.73 -25.87
CA GLN A 416 -2.02 -15.37 -26.48
C GLN A 416 -1.15 -14.53 -25.54
N GLY A 417 0.17 -14.56 -25.75
CA GLY A 417 1.10 -13.67 -25.07
C GLY A 417 0.93 -12.21 -25.50
N ASP A 418 0.74 -11.28 -24.55
CA ASP A 418 0.67 -9.84 -24.89
C ASP A 418 2.08 -9.29 -25.14
N ARG A 419 2.43 -9.13 -26.42
CA ARG A 419 3.72 -8.57 -26.86
C ARG A 419 3.70 -7.06 -27.04
N LEU A 420 2.51 -6.45 -27.06
CA LEU A 420 2.33 -5.02 -27.37
C LEU A 420 2.29 -4.20 -26.08
N ASP A 421 1.64 -4.70 -25.04
CA ASP A 421 1.63 -4.12 -23.69
C ASP A 421 2.12 -5.20 -22.69
N TYR A 422 3.39 -5.61 -22.85
CA TYR A 422 4.00 -6.69 -22.07
C TYR A 422 3.91 -6.44 -20.55
N TYR A 423 4.20 -5.21 -20.13
CA TYR A 423 4.13 -4.76 -18.74
C TYR A 423 2.72 -4.30 -18.31
N ASN A 424 1.64 -4.81 -18.91
CA ASN A 424 0.29 -4.60 -18.38
C ASN A 424 0.11 -5.43 -17.08
N PRO A 425 -0.22 -4.82 -15.92
CA PRO A 425 -0.49 -5.57 -14.69
C PRO A 425 -1.58 -6.65 -14.85
N MET A 426 -2.56 -6.40 -15.74
CA MET A 426 -3.64 -7.35 -16.04
C MET A 426 -3.15 -8.65 -16.68
N ASN A 427 -1.94 -8.67 -17.27
CA ASN A 427 -1.34 -9.87 -17.83
C ASN A 427 -0.90 -10.88 -16.75
N SER A 428 -0.86 -10.46 -15.47
CA SER A 428 -0.50 -11.29 -14.31
C SER A 428 -1.71 -11.86 -13.57
N TYR A 429 -2.91 -11.26 -13.69
CA TYR A 429 -4.09 -11.72 -12.96
C TYR A 429 -4.80 -12.83 -13.74
N ILE A 430 -4.86 -14.04 -13.18
CA ILE A 430 -5.43 -15.23 -13.84
C ILE A 430 -6.85 -15.00 -14.40
N HIS A 431 -7.72 -14.31 -13.65
CA HIS A 431 -9.08 -13.97 -14.08
C HIS A 431 -9.11 -13.00 -15.27
N GLN A 432 -8.17 -12.06 -15.36
CA GLN A 432 -8.07 -11.13 -16.49
C GLN A 432 -7.47 -11.81 -17.72
N VAL A 433 -6.52 -12.73 -17.55
CA VAL A 433 -5.97 -13.51 -18.67
C VAL A 433 -7.05 -14.42 -19.27
N LEU A 434 -7.84 -15.11 -18.44
CA LEU A 434 -8.98 -15.92 -18.88
C LEU A 434 -10.07 -15.08 -19.58
N LYS A 435 -10.33 -13.85 -19.11
CA LYS A 435 -11.33 -12.94 -19.71
C LYS A 435 -10.85 -12.25 -20.99
N ARG A 436 -9.65 -11.66 -20.99
CA ARG A 436 -9.06 -10.89 -22.10
C ARG A 436 -8.40 -11.75 -23.17
N LYS A 437 -8.16 -13.04 -22.86
CA LYS A 437 -7.35 -13.97 -23.66
C LYS A 437 -5.93 -13.45 -23.94
N ARG A 438 -5.38 -12.64 -23.03
CA ARG A 438 -4.02 -12.06 -23.11
C ARG A 438 -3.32 -12.10 -21.77
N GLY A 439 -2.07 -12.56 -21.75
CA GLY A 439 -1.29 -12.73 -20.51
C GLY A 439 0.22 -12.68 -20.70
N ASN A 440 0.94 -12.79 -19.58
CA ASN A 440 2.40 -12.90 -19.53
C ASN A 440 2.85 -14.37 -19.55
N PRO A 441 4.15 -14.68 -19.75
CA PRO A 441 4.62 -16.07 -19.85
C PRO A 441 4.28 -16.94 -18.64
N ILE A 442 4.31 -16.38 -17.43
CA ILE A 442 4.06 -17.12 -16.19
C ILE A 442 2.59 -17.48 -16.06
N THR A 443 1.69 -16.51 -16.22
CA THR A 443 0.26 -16.68 -15.96
C THR A 443 -0.41 -17.55 -17.02
N ILE A 444 0.03 -17.45 -18.29
CA ILE A 444 -0.41 -18.39 -19.34
C ILE A 444 0.10 -19.80 -19.02
N SER A 445 1.32 -19.95 -18.52
CA SER A 445 1.84 -21.26 -18.11
C SER A 445 1.11 -21.84 -16.89
N VAL A 446 0.71 -21.02 -15.91
CA VAL A 446 -0.13 -21.45 -14.77
C VAL A 446 -1.47 -21.98 -15.26
N ILE A 447 -2.14 -21.27 -16.18
CA ILE A 447 -3.39 -21.75 -16.81
C ILE A 447 -3.14 -23.07 -17.56
N TYR A 448 -2.05 -23.16 -18.34
CA TYR A 448 -1.69 -24.35 -19.11
C TYR A 448 -1.50 -25.59 -18.21
N MET A 449 -0.74 -25.45 -17.12
CA MET A 449 -0.50 -26.51 -16.13
C MET A 449 -1.79 -26.90 -15.40
N ALA A 450 -2.61 -25.92 -15.00
CA ALA A 450 -3.87 -26.16 -14.30
C ALA A 450 -4.92 -26.91 -15.16
N VAL A 451 -4.94 -26.69 -16.48
CA VAL A 451 -5.77 -27.46 -17.43
C VAL A 451 -5.18 -28.85 -17.68
N ALA A 452 -3.86 -28.97 -17.83
CA ALA A 452 -3.21 -30.27 -18.02
C ALA A 452 -3.39 -31.22 -16.82
N TRP A 453 -3.28 -30.71 -15.59
CA TRP A 453 -3.54 -31.47 -14.37
C TRP A 453 -4.97 -32.04 -14.35
N ARG A 454 -5.97 -31.25 -14.77
CA ARG A 454 -7.37 -31.69 -14.93
C ARG A 454 -7.54 -32.80 -15.98
N LEU A 455 -6.62 -32.90 -16.94
CA LEU A 455 -6.57 -33.95 -17.95
C LEU A 455 -5.78 -35.19 -17.50
N GLY A 456 -5.25 -35.19 -16.27
CA GLY A 456 -4.41 -36.26 -15.72
C GLY A 456 -2.94 -36.19 -16.15
N LEU A 457 -2.49 -35.06 -16.71
CA LEU A 457 -1.12 -34.86 -17.15
C LEU A 457 -0.39 -33.90 -16.21
N GLU A 458 0.55 -34.42 -15.44
CA GLU A 458 1.37 -33.64 -14.53
C GLU A 458 2.46 -32.86 -15.30
N LEU A 459 2.44 -31.53 -15.15
CA LEU A 459 3.35 -30.60 -15.79
C LEU A 459 4.10 -29.77 -14.73
N THR A 460 5.38 -29.51 -14.92
CA THR A 460 6.17 -28.67 -14.01
C THR A 460 6.67 -27.41 -14.69
N GLY A 461 6.63 -26.28 -13.98
CA GLY A 461 7.13 -25.00 -14.49
C GLY A 461 8.65 -24.89 -14.41
N VAL A 462 9.27 -24.23 -15.39
CA VAL A 462 10.71 -23.96 -15.46
C VAL A 462 10.93 -22.46 -15.60
N ASN A 463 11.70 -21.89 -14.68
CA ASN A 463 11.70 -20.45 -14.38
C ASN A 463 13.04 -19.78 -14.72
N SER A 464 13.09 -18.99 -15.80
CA SER A 464 14.21 -18.08 -16.14
C SER A 464 13.84 -16.61 -15.89
N PRO A 465 14.80 -15.69 -15.73
CA PRO A 465 14.50 -14.27 -15.54
C PRO A 465 13.59 -13.67 -16.61
N ARG A 466 13.81 -13.99 -17.90
CA ARG A 466 13.08 -13.40 -19.03
C ARG A 466 11.89 -14.21 -19.55
N HIS A 467 11.83 -15.51 -19.28
CA HIS A 467 10.79 -16.39 -19.85
C HIS A 467 10.23 -17.38 -18.82
N PHE A 468 9.23 -18.16 -19.19
CA PHE A 468 8.74 -19.27 -18.36
C PHE A 468 8.33 -20.40 -19.29
N LEU A 469 8.90 -21.58 -19.09
CA LEU A 469 8.55 -22.79 -19.86
C LEU A 469 7.82 -23.77 -18.96
N VAL A 470 7.21 -24.76 -19.59
CA VAL A 470 6.59 -25.91 -18.92
C VAL A 470 7.27 -27.17 -19.42
N GLN A 471 7.55 -28.13 -18.54
CA GLN A 471 8.15 -29.41 -18.90
C GLN A 471 7.32 -30.60 -18.44
N PHE A 472 7.45 -31.71 -19.15
CA PHE A 472 6.85 -32.99 -18.81
C PHE A 472 7.77 -34.16 -19.17
N LYS A 473 7.59 -35.28 -18.48
CA LYS A 473 8.34 -36.52 -18.74
C LYS A 473 7.66 -37.31 -19.86
N SER A 474 8.36 -37.54 -20.96
CA SER A 474 7.79 -38.28 -22.09
C SER A 474 7.71 -39.79 -21.80
N THR A 475 6.51 -40.36 -21.73
CA THR A 475 6.28 -41.82 -21.55
C THR A 475 6.50 -42.65 -22.83
N GLY A 476 7.63 -42.43 -23.51
CA GLY A 476 7.95 -43.12 -24.77
C GLY A 476 8.30 -44.60 -24.57
N GLN A 477 7.63 -45.51 -25.28
CA GLN A 477 8.04 -46.92 -25.38
C GLN A 477 9.31 -47.05 -26.26
N GLY A 478 10.47 -46.87 -25.64
CA GLY A 478 11.79 -47.08 -26.24
C GLY A 478 12.82 -47.28 -25.15
N GLY A 479 13.34 -48.50 -25.00
CA GLY A 479 14.01 -48.91 -23.77
C GLY A 479 15.49 -48.58 -23.68
N SER A 480 15.93 -48.14 -22.50
CA SER A 480 17.21 -48.43 -21.84
C SER A 480 17.19 -47.83 -20.42
N LEU A 481 18.18 -48.13 -19.59
CA LEU A 481 18.34 -47.60 -18.22
C LEU A 481 18.84 -46.13 -18.18
N SER A 482 18.53 -45.35 -19.22
CA SER A 482 18.94 -43.95 -19.40
C SER A 482 17.97 -42.96 -18.75
N GLU A 483 18.47 -41.77 -18.42
CA GLU A 483 17.74 -40.70 -17.71
C GLU A 483 16.36 -40.36 -18.33
N PRO A 484 15.38 -39.88 -17.52
CA PRO A 484 14.06 -39.50 -18.01
C PRO A 484 14.14 -38.40 -19.09
N VAL A 485 13.56 -38.67 -20.26
CA VAL A 485 13.49 -37.70 -21.36
C VAL A 485 12.40 -36.67 -21.06
N TYR A 486 12.81 -35.47 -20.70
CA TYR A 486 11.93 -34.31 -20.57
C TYR A 486 11.67 -33.65 -21.93
N LYS A 487 10.42 -33.23 -22.15
CA LYS A 487 10.00 -32.37 -23.25
C LYS A 487 9.58 -31.01 -22.70
N TYR A 488 9.84 -29.96 -23.46
CA TYR A 488 9.55 -28.58 -23.08
C TYR A 488 8.46 -27.99 -23.97
N VAL A 489 7.61 -27.16 -23.37
CA VAL A 489 6.51 -26.44 -24.01
C VAL A 489 6.67 -24.96 -23.69
N ASP A 490 6.38 -24.11 -24.66
CA ASP A 490 6.34 -22.65 -24.53
C ASP A 490 4.90 -22.12 -24.67
N PRO A 491 4.11 -22.05 -23.57
CA PRO A 491 2.73 -21.59 -23.62
C PRO A 491 2.57 -20.14 -24.13
N PHE A 492 3.57 -19.28 -23.89
CA PHE A 492 3.54 -17.89 -24.38
C PHE A 492 3.66 -17.79 -25.91
N ASN A 493 4.37 -18.73 -26.53
CA ASN A 493 4.50 -18.87 -27.98
C ASN A 493 3.53 -19.94 -28.55
N GLY A 494 2.31 -20.03 -28.01
CA GLY A 494 1.25 -20.89 -28.56
C GLY A 494 1.45 -22.38 -28.30
N GLY A 495 2.15 -22.72 -27.21
CA GLY A 495 2.39 -24.12 -26.83
C GLY A 495 3.44 -24.82 -27.68
N LYS A 496 4.33 -24.07 -28.36
CA LYS A 496 5.38 -24.66 -29.19
C LYS A 496 6.18 -25.69 -28.36
N LEU A 497 6.23 -26.93 -28.82
CA LEU A 497 7.15 -27.95 -28.32
C LEU A 497 8.58 -27.56 -28.69
N LEU A 498 9.50 -27.65 -27.73
CA LEU A 498 10.90 -27.29 -27.87
C LEU A 498 11.81 -28.51 -27.64
N SER A 499 12.91 -28.61 -28.40
CA SER A 499 14.02 -29.51 -28.03
C SER A 499 14.73 -29.02 -26.77
N LEU A 500 15.64 -29.83 -26.23
CA LEU A 500 16.50 -29.42 -25.12
C LEU A 500 17.37 -28.21 -25.51
N GLU A 501 17.96 -28.19 -26.70
CA GLU A 501 18.72 -27.03 -27.20
C GLU A 501 17.82 -25.80 -27.38
N GLU A 502 16.65 -25.93 -27.99
CA GLU A 502 15.73 -24.80 -28.18
C GLU A 502 15.21 -24.23 -26.85
N ALA A 503 15.00 -25.09 -25.84
CA ALA A 503 14.65 -24.67 -24.49
C ALA A 503 15.81 -23.90 -23.85
N LEU A 504 17.04 -24.40 -23.97
CA LEU A 504 18.24 -23.72 -23.45
C LEU A 504 18.48 -22.38 -24.14
N ASP A 505 18.28 -22.26 -25.45
CA ASP A 505 18.43 -20.99 -26.18
C ASP A 505 17.47 -19.88 -25.71
N LYS A 506 16.33 -20.23 -25.09
CA LYS A 506 15.46 -19.25 -24.40
C LYS A 506 16.06 -18.72 -23.09
N PHE A 507 17.09 -19.38 -22.56
CA PHE A 507 17.74 -19.13 -21.27
C PHE A 507 19.19 -18.62 -21.47
N SER A 508 19.81 -18.89 -22.63
CA SER A 508 21.23 -18.63 -22.94
C SER A 508 21.72 -17.17 -22.84
N MET A 509 20.84 -16.19 -22.65
CA MET A 509 21.27 -14.79 -22.43
C MET A 509 21.50 -14.42 -20.96
N ASP A 510 21.22 -15.33 -20.02
CA ASP A 510 21.37 -15.12 -18.58
C ASP A 510 22.47 -16.04 -17.97
N ILE A 511 23.41 -16.52 -18.79
CA ILE A 511 24.57 -17.33 -18.38
C ILE A 511 25.62 -16.42 -17.73
N PRO A 512 26.02 -16.64 -16.46
CA PRO A 512 27.22 -16.01 -15.89
C PRO A 512 28.48 -16.60 -16.53
N ASP A 513 29.53 -15.79 -16.71
CA ASP A 513 30.88 -16.25 -17.06
C ASP A 513 31.52 -16.99 -15.86
N ASP A 514 31.01 -18.19 -15.56
CA ASP A 514 31.45 -19.06 -14.47
C ASP A 514 32.04 -20.37 -15.02
N ASP A 515 33.02 -20.93 -14.30
CA ASP A 515 33.84 -22.09 -14.69
C ASP A 515 33.06 -23.43 -14.55
N SER A 516 31.73 -23.38 -14.42
CA SER A 516 30.87 -24.53 -14.19
C SER A 516 30.62 -25.34 -15.47
N SER A 517 30.61 -26.67 -15.34
CA SER A 517 30.44 -27.55 -16.49
C SER A 517 29.10 -27.31 -17.19
N PRO A 518 29.03 -27.31 -18.55
CA PRO A 518 27.79 -27.02 -19.26
C PRO A 518 26.60 -27.90 -18.85
N GLU A 519 26.83 -29.14 -18.40
CA GLU A 519 25.76 -30.02 -17.90
C GLU A 519 25.22 -29.62 -16.52
N GLN A 520 26.06 -29.13 -15.61
CA GLN A 520 25.60 -28.62 -14.31
C GLN A 520 24.77 -27.34 -14.48
N LEU A 521 25.21 -26.45 -15.37
CA LEU A 521 24.47 -25.24 -15.70
C LEU A 521 23.09 -25.58 -16.33
N ARG A 522 23.05 -26.53 -17.27
CA ARG A 522 21.81 -27.05 -17.88
C ARG A 522 20.85 -27.65 -16.84
N ARG A 523 21.35 -28.51 -15.94
CA ARG A 523 20.54 -29.12 -14.86
C ARG A 523 20.00 -28.08 -13.88
N SER A 524 20.74 -27.00 -13.62
CA SER A 524 20.29 -25.88 -12.77
C SER A 524 19.18 -25.06 -13.45
N LEU A 525 19.43 -24.60 -14.69
CA LEU A 525 18.50 -23.74 -15.45
C LEU A 525 17.17 -24.40 -15.78
N LEU A 526 17.15 -25.73 -15.98
CA LEU A 526 15.95 -26.49 -16.33
C LEU A 526 15.32 -27.24 -15.14
N SER A 527 15.75 -26.93 -13.91
CA SER A 527 15.15 -27.50 -12.71
C SER A 527 13.68 -27.05 -12.52
N PRO A 528 12.78 -27.92 -12.01
CA PRO A 528 11.43 -27.54 -11.65
C PRO A 528 11.43 -26.35 -10.68
N ALA A 529 10.61 -25.34 -10.96
CA ALA A 529 10.49 -24.15 -10.14
C ALA A 529 9.58 -24.40 -8.92
N PRO A 530 10.07 -24.27 -7.67
CA PRO A 530 9.21 -24.36 -6.49
C PRO A 530 8.11 -23.28 -6.52
N ALA A 531 6.92 -23.61 -6.04
CA ALA A 531 5.75 -22.74 -6.09
C ALA A 531 6.03 -21.33 -5.53
N LEU A 532 6.72 -21.24 -4.39
CA LEU A 532 7.21 -19.99 -3.81
C LEU A 532 7.96 -19.11 -4.83
N LYS A 533 8.93 -19.68 -5.57
CA LYS A 533 9.69 -18.93 -6.59
C LYS A 533 8.82 -18.46 -7.77
N VAL A 534 7.75 -19.19 -8.08
CA VAL A 534 6.77 -18.77 -9.11
C VAL A 534 5.93 -17.60 -8.60
N TYR A 535 5.35 -17.72 -7.40
CA TYR A 535 4.52 -16.68 -6.79
C TYR A 535 5.31 -15.38 -6.52
N SER A 536 6.52 -15.48 -5.95
CA SER A 536 7.40 -14.31 -5.76
C SER A 536 7.71 -13.61 -7.09
N ARG A 537 7.86 -14.36 -8.19
CA ARG A 537 8.10 -13.75 -9.52
C ARG A 537 6.83 -13.12 -10.10
N MET A 538 5.65 -13.72 -9.91
CA MET A 538 4.37 -13.10 -10.29
C MET A 538 4.16 -11.76 -9.57
N LEU A 539 4.45 -11.71 -8.27
CA LEU A 539 4.36 -10.48 -7.46
C LEU A 539 5.42 -9.45 -7.87
N ARG A 540 6.69 -9.82 -8.05
CA ARG A 540 7.74 -8.90 -8.54
C ARG A 540 7.43 -8.35 -9.93
N ASN A 541 6.87 -9.16 -10.83
CA ASN A 541 6.39 -8.67 -12.14
C ASN A 541 5.26 -7.64 -11.98
N LEU A 542 4.38 -7.79 -11.00
CA LEU A 542 3.32 -6.83 -10.70
C LEU A 542 3.86 -5.53 -10.07
N VAL A 543 4.86 -5.60 -9.19
CA VAL A 543 5.56 -4.41 -8.69
C VAL A 543 6.14 -3.62 -9.87
N ILE A 544 6.97 -4.26 -10.70
CA ILE A 544 7.62 -3.63 -11.86
C ILE A 544 6.59 -3.06 -12.85
N ALA A 545 5.53 -3.81 -13.17
CA ALA A 545 4.49 -3.38 -14.10
C ALA A 545 3.73 -2.13 -13.62
N ASN A 546 3.46 -2.02 -12.31
CA ASN A 546 2.79 -0.85 -11.76
C ASN A 546 3.74 0.36 -11.62
N THR A 547 5.01 0.14 -11.23
CA THR A 547 6.04 1.20 -11.23
C THR A 547 6.21 1.81 -12.62
N LEU A 548 6.36 0.97 -13.66
CA LEU A 548 6.51 1.44 -15.05
C LEU A 548 5.29 2.18 -15.60
N LYS A 549 4.09 1.97 -15.02
CA LYS A 549 2.86 2.71 -15.37
C LYS A 549 2.59 3.93 -14.47
N GLY A 550 3.52 4.28 -13.57
CA GLY A 550 3.36 5.41 -12.64
C GLY A 550 2.28 5.18 -11.57
N VAL A 551 1.91 3.93 -11.30
CA VAL A 551 0.90 3.57 -10.30
C VAL A 551 1.60 3.10 -9.03
N GLU A 552 2.35 4.02 -8.39
CA GLU A 552 3.24 3.72 -7.26
C GLU A 552 2.53 2.99 -6.11
N ASP A 553 1.34 3.43 -5.73
CA ASP A 553 0.52 2.80 -4.69
C ASP A 553 0.25 1.30 -4.97
N ASP A 554 0.11 0.91 -6.23
CA ASP A 554 -0.14 -0.48 -6.62
C ASP A 554 1.16 -1.29 -6.64
N ALA A 555 2.29 -0.65 -6.97
CA ALA A 555 3.60 -1.26 -6.85
C ALA A 555 3.95 -1.54 -5.37
N VAL A 556 3.65 -0.60 -4.48
CA VAL A 556 3.79 -0.76 -3.03
C VAL A 556 2.89 -1.90 -2.52
N LEU A 557 1.61 -1.94 -2.92
CA LEU A 557 0.67 -3.00 -2.53
C LEU A 557 1.17 -4.41 -2.93
N PHE A 558 1.75 -4.58 -4.11
CA PHE A 558 2.32 -5.87 -4.52
C PHE A 558 3.69 -6.18 -3.90
N SER A 559 4.39 -5.17 -3.37
CA SER A 559 5.57 -5.38 -2.53
C SER A 559 5.18 -5.87 -1.13
N GLU A 560 4.11 -5.31 -0.55
CA GLU A 560 3.54 -5.76 0.74
C GLU A 560 3.00 -7.20 0.63
N ALA A 561 2.31 -7.52 -0.48
CA ALA A 561 1.86 -8.90 -0.74
C ALA A 561 3.01 -9.90 -0.98
N LEU A 562 4.17 -9.44 -1.47
CA LEU A 562 5.39 -10.26 -1.58
C LEU A 562 5.99 -10.54 -0.20
N GLU A 563 6.05 -9.55 0.68
CA GLU A 563 6.52 -9.71 2.04
C GLU A 563 5.62 -10.67 2.85
N ALA A 564 4.30 -10.56 2.70
CA ALA A 564 3.35 -11.50 3.32
C ALA A 564 3.54 -12.96 2.85
N LEU A 565 3.88 -13.17 1.57
CA LEU A 565 4.24 -14.48 1.01
C LEU A 565 5.57 -15.00 1.59
N GLU A 566 6.57 -14.13 1.73
CA GLU A 566 7.89 -14.49 2.29
C GLU A 566 7.80 -14.82 3.80
N ILE A 567 6.95 -14.11 4.56
CA ILE A 567 6.61 -14.44 5.96
C ILE A 567 5.88 -15.79 6.05
N ALA A 568 4.88 -16.04 5.20
CA ALA A 568 4.16 -17.32 5.18
C ALA A 568 5.11 -18.49 4.88
N ALA A 569 6.03 -18.32 3.94
CA ALA A 569 7.04 -19.34 3.63
C ALA A 569 7.99 -19.62 4.80
N GLN A 570 8.41 -18.58 5.54
CA GLN A 570 9.23 -18.76 6.73
C GLN A 570 8.46 -19.50 7.84
N ASN A 571 7.15 -19.25 8.00
CA ASN A 571 6.32 -19.94 8.98
C ASN A 571 6.18 -21.44 8.64
N VAL A 572 5.88 -21.79 7.38
CA VAL A 572 5.82 -23.20 6.93
C VAL A 572 7.15 -23.92 7.18
N ALA A 573 8.28 -23.29 6.82
CA ALA A 573 9.60 -23.86 7.08
C ALA A 573 9.86 -24.07 8.58
N ASN A 574 9.42 -23.16 9.45
CA ASN A 574 9.57 -23.28 10.90
C ASN A 574 8.72 -24.42 11.48
N GLU A 575 7.51 -24.65 10.94
CA GLU A 575 6.65 -25.78 11.33
C GLU A 575 7.26 -27.12 10.93
N GLU A 576 7.80 -27.24 9.71
CA GLU A 576 8.51 -28.44 9.23
C GLU A 576 9.76 -28.78 10.05
N HIS A 577 10.46 -27.77 10.60
CA HIS A 577 11.61 -27.98 11.50
C HIS A 577 11.22 -28.29 12.95
N SER A 578 9.94 -28.15 13.31
CA SER A 578 9.43 -28.37 14.67
C SER A 578 8.71 -29.71 14.84
N GLN A 579 8.45 -30.42 13.74
CA GLN A 579 7.85 -31.77 13.69
C GLN A 579 8.91 -32.87 13.61
#